data_AF-K8Y1Y0-F1
#
_entry.id   AF-K8Y1Y0-F1
#
_cell.length_a   1.000
_cell.length_b   1.000
_cell.length_c   1.000
_cell.angle_alpha   90.00
_cell.angle_beta   90.00
_cell.angle_gamma   90.00
#
_symmetry.space_group_name_H-M   'P 1'
#
loop_
_entity.id
_entity.type
_entity.pdbx_description
1 polymer ?
#
loop_
_entity_poly.entity_id
_entity_poly.type
_entity_poly.pdbx_seq_one_letter_code
_entity_poly.pdbx_strand_id
1 'polypeptide(L)' 'MSLDDLMSDARQKGIRRFDEIELAVLETNGRVSFFTRAGGAGEGAPEQPGIA' A
#
# COMPACT_ATOMS: atom_id res chain seq x y z
N MET A 1 -9.61 -13.24 -0.17
CA MET A 1 -9.47 -11.84 -0.61
C MET A 1 -9.78 -11.77 -2.09
N SER A 2 -10.74 -10.93 -2.46
CA SER A 2 -11.08 -10.62 -3.84
C SER A 2 -10.34 -9.38 -4.33
N LEU A 3 -10.40 -9.13 -5.63
CA LEU A 3 -9.85 -7.90 -6.22
C LEU A 3 -10.56 -6.64 -5.70
N ASP A 4 -11.86 -6.74 -5.44
CA ASP A 4 -12.65 -5.65 -4.86
C ASP A 4 -12.22 -5.35 -3.42
N ASP A 5 -11.91 -6.38 -2.62
CA ASP A 5 -11.40 -6.19 -1.26
C ASP A 5 -10.07 -5.44 -1.27
N LEU A 6 -9.16 -5.82 -2.19
CA LEU A 6 -7.85 -5.16 -2.35
C LEU A 6 -8.02 -3.68 -2.71
N MET A 7 -8.92 -3.38 -3.63
CA MET A 7 -9.16 -2.01 -4.07
C MET A 7 -9.95 -1.19 -3.04
N SER A 8 -10.79 -1.83 -2.22
CA SER A 8 -11.43 -1.17 -1.08
C SER A 8 -10.39 -0.69 -0.08
N ASP A 9 -9.42 -1.55 0.28
CA ASP A 9 -8.32 -1.21 1.18
C ASP A 9 -7.37 -0.16 0.60
N ALA A 10 -7.05 -0.25 -0.70
CA ALA A 10 -6.19 0.72 -1.39
C ALA A 10 -6.80 2.13 -1.36
N ARG A 11 -8.12 2.25 -1.59
CA ARG A 11 -8.84 3.54 -1.58
C ARG A 11 -8.86 4.20 -0.21
N GLN A 12 -8.94 3.42 0.87
CA GLN A 12 -8.84 3.96 2.24
C GLN A 12 -7.48 4.64 2.49
N LYS A 13 -6.45 4.25 1.74
CA LYS A 13 -5.10 4.82 1.78
C LYS A 13 -4.84 5.86 0.69
N GLY A 14 -5.89 6.31 -0.01
CA GLY A 14 -5.81 7.35 -1.05
C GLY A 14 -5.44 6.86 -2.44
N ILE A 15 -5.18 5.56 -2.63
CA ILE A 15 -4.80 4.97 -3.91
C ILE A 15 -6.05 4.72 -4.74
N ARG A 16 -6.15 5.32 -5.93
CA ARG A 16 -7.39 5.32 -6.73
C ARG A 16 -7.33 4.36 -7.91
N ARG A 17 -6.14 4.08 -8.40
CA ARG A 17 -5.92 3.26 -9.59
C ARG A 17 -4.86 2.20 -9.34
N PHE A 18 -4.96 1.09 -10.06
CA PHE A 18 -4.00 -0.01 -9.95
C PHE A 18 -2.58 0.37 -10.38
N ASP A 19 -2.45 1.26 -11.36
CA ASP A 19 -1.15 1.69 -11.89
C ASP A 19 -0.39 2.62 -10.93
N GLU A 20 -1.03 3.09 -9.86
CA GLU A 20 -0.37 3.79 -8.76
C GLU A 20 0.34 2.81 -7.80
N ILE A 21 -0.06 1.53 -7.79
CA ILE A 21 0.50 0.49 -6.91
C ILE A 21 1.71 -0.15 -7.59
N GLU A 22 2.87 0.01 -6.99
CA GLU A 22 4.10 -0.67 -7.40
C GLU A 22 4.19 -2.07 -6.78
N LEU A 23 3.83 -2.20 -5.51
CA LEU A 23 3.81 -3.47 -4.79
C LEU A 23 2.69 -3.49 -3.74
N ALA A 24 2.02 -4.62 -3.61
CA ALA A 24 1.07 -4.89 -2.53
C ALA A 24 1.47 -6.18 -1.81
N VAL A 25 1.58 -6.12 -0.48
CA VAL A 25 1.95 -7.25 0.38
C VAL A 25 0.78 -7.61 1.27
N LEU A 26 0.30 -8.86 1.18
CA LEU A 26 -0.68 -9.42 2.10
C LEU A 26 0.05 -9.94 3.34
N GLU A 27 -0.16 -9.28 4.48
CA GLU A 27 0.46 -9.61 5.75
C GLU A 27 -0.23 -10.80 6.44
N THR A 28 0.42 -11.40 7.44
CA THR A 28 -0.11 -12.55 8.21
C THR A 28 -1.37 -12.22 9.01
N ASN A 29 -1.61 -10.94 9.29
CA ASN A 29 -2.81 -10.43 9.98
C ASN A 29 -3.98 -10.13 9.02
N GLY A 30 -3.83 -10.42 7.72
CA GLY A 30 -4.87 -10.20 6.71
C GLY A 30 -4.96 -8.75 6.20
N ARG A 31 -4.08 -7.84 6.63
CA ARG A 31 -3.99 -6.47 6.09
C ARG A 31 -3.09 -6.41 4.88
N VAL A 32 -3.28 -5.38 4.06
CA VAL A 32 -2.41 -5.10 2.91
C VAL A 32 -1.56 -3.85 3.10
N SER A 33 -0.26 -4.02 2.93
CA SER A 33 0.73 -2.94 2.81
C SER A 33 0.89 -2.57 1.33
N PHE A 34 0.82 -1.28 1.01
CA PHE A 34 0.94 -0.79 -0.37
C PHE A 34 2.17 0.08 -0.50
N PHE A 35 2.90 -0.10 -1.58
CA PHE A 35 4.00 0.73 -2.02
C PHE A 35 3.61 1.33 -3.36
N THR A 36 3.64 2.66 -3.44
CA THR A 36 3.29 3.40 -4.66
C THR A 36 4.55 3.91 -5.31
N ARG A 37 4.51 4.01 -6.65
CA ARG A 37 5.64 4.55 -7.40
C ARG A 37 5.88 6.00 -6.97
N ALA A 38 7.08 6.31 -6.49
CA ALA A 38 7.47 7.65 -6.08
C ALA A 38 7.40 8.62 -7.27
N GLY A 39 6.24 9.26 -7.43
CA GLY A 39 5.95 10.17 -8.55
C GLY A 39 4.61 10.90 -8.45
N GLY A 40 3.87 10.76 -7.34
CA GLY A 40 2.57 11.39 -7.18
C GLY A 40 2.12 11.44 -5.73
N ALA A 41 2.69 12.38 -4.97
CA ALA A 41 2.14 13.01 -3.77
C ALA A 41 1.52 12.11 -2.66
N GLY A 42 2.17 12.10 -1.49
CA GLY A 42 1.47 11.99 -0.21
C GLY A 42 1.95 10.86 0.70
N GLU A 43 2.76 11.24 1.69
CA GLU A 43 2.79 10.73 3.07
C GLU A 43 2.51 9.23 3.35
N GLY A 44 3.51 8.56 3.95
CA GLY A 44 3.21 7.57 4.99
C GLY A 44 3.83 6.19 4.82
N ALA A 45 5.12 6.06 5.12
CA ALA A 45 5.64 4.90 5.84
C ALA A 45 6.68 5.41 6.85
N PRO A 46 6.57 5.10 8.15
CA PRO A 46 7.64 5.45 9.08
C PRO A 46 8.89 4.67 8.72
N GLU A 47 10.04 5.37 8.74
CA GLU A 47 11.38 4.79 8.57
C GLU A 47 11.51 3.59 9.53
N GLN A 48 11.69 2.39 8.99
CA GLN A 48 12.04 1.23 9.82
C GLN A 48 13.42 1.51 10.43
N PRO A 49 13.60 1.35 11.77
CA PRO A 49 14.89 1.58 12.38
C PRO A 49 15.92 0.63 11.77
N GLY A 50 16.98 1.20 11.19
CA GLY A 50 18.14 0.44 10.74
C GLY A 50 18.71 -0.34 11.91
N ILE A 51 18.79 -1.66 11.76
CA ILE A 51 19.55 -2.50 12.67
C ILE A 51 21.03 -2.13 12.50
N ALA A 52 21.66 -1.66 13.57
CA ALA A 52 23.10 -1.44 13.67
C ALA A 52 23.81 -2.74 14.05
#